data_AF-A0AAN4UTK6-F1
#
_entry.id   AF-A0AAN4UTK6-F1
#
_cell.length_a   1.000
_cell.length_b   1.000
_cell.length_c   1.000
_cell.angle_alpha   90.00
_cell.angle_beta   90.00
_cell.angle_gamma   90.00
#
_symmetry.space_group_name_H-M   'P 1'
#
loop_
_entity.id
_entity.type
_entity.pdbx_description
1 polymer ?
#
loop_
_entity_poly.entity_id
_entity_poly.type
_entity_poly.pdbx_seq_one_letter_code
_entity_poly.pdbx_strand_id
1 'polypeptide(L)'
;MVGLFPDHHVEFHLAIRNPATFLPALFEQEKDLSYDQFIDGITPHKLRWSEMIARIRRALPKVPLTVWCDEDTPLIWPDVLRAVAGHMPETMLDGTLDILSPIMSKEGMTRLTDYLHSHAPQTSSQQRRVVAAFLDKYALDDQIEVELDLPGWDEEYTETLTQIYDHDVVRIAEMKGVTFLTP
;
A
#
# COMPACT_ATOMS: atom_id res chain seq x y z
N MET A 1 15.93 -15.52 9.36
CA MET A 1 14.49 -15.28 9.61
C MET A 1 13.68 -16.59 9.57
N VAL A 2 13.66 -17.36 8.47
CA VAL A 2 13.01 -18.71 8.47
C VAL A 2 13.65 -19.67 9.48
N GLY A 3 14.98 -19.62 9.67
CA GLY A 3 15.67 -20.42 10.69
C GLY A 3 15.29 -20.09 12.14
N LEU A 4 14.52 -19.02 12.39
CA LEU A 4 14.00 -18.70 13.72
C LEU A 4 12.66 -19.40 14.01
N PHE A 5 11.98 -19.90 12.97
CA PHE A 5 10.67 -20.55 13.07
C PHE A 5 10.67 -21.88 12.29
N PRO A 6 11.52 -22.85 12.67
CA PRO A 6 11.74 -24.07 11.88
C PRO A 6 10.48 -24.94 11.72
N ASP A 7 9.56 -24.88 12.68
CA ASP A 7 8.34 -25.69 12.72
C ASP A 7 7.10 -24.96 12.16
N HIS A 8 7.27 -23.76 11.60
CA HIS A 8 6.15 -22.94 11.11
C HIS A 8 6.25 -22.69 9.61
N HIS A 9 5.07 -22.62 8.97
CA HIS A 9 4.95 -22.06 7.64
C HIS A 9 5.06 -20.54 7.75
N VAL A 10 6.06 -19.97 7.07
CA VAL A 10 6.30 -18.53 7.02
C VAL A 10 5.91 -18.03 5.62
N GLU A 11 5.31 -16.85 5.58
CA GLU A 11 5.02 -16.07 4.38
C GLU A 11 5.28 -14.58 4.66
N PHE A 12 5.51 -13.80 3.61
CA PHE A 12 5.75 -12.36 3.73
C PHE A 12 4.66 -11.57 3.00
N HIS A 13 4.33 -10.43 3.60
CA HIS A 13 3.38 -9.44 3.10
C HIS A 13 4.10 -8.08 3.08
N LEU A 14 4.04 -7.36 1.96
CA LEU A 14 4.74 -6.09 1.79
C LEU A 14 3.86 -5.08 1.03
N ALA A 15 3.49 -4.00 1.69
CA ALA A 15 3.02 -2.80 1.00
C ALA A 15 4.23 -2.05 0.44
N ILE A 16 4.15 -1.63 -0.83
CA ILE A 16 5.11 -0.72 -1.46
C ILE A 16 4.43 0.62 -1.67
N ARG A 17 5.19 1.72 -1.66
CA ARG A 17 4.65 3.06 -1.81
C ARG A 17 5.50 3.87 -2.77
N ASN A 18 4.89 4.76 -3.53
CA ASN A 18 5.55 5.67 -4.43
C ASN A 18 6.67 6.41 -3.69
N PRO A 19 7.96 6.29 -4.10
CA PRO A 19 9.06 7.03 -3.50
C PRO A 19 8.83 8.54 -3.44
N ALA A 20 8.04 9.06 -4.38
CA ALA A 20 7.68 10.47 -4.41
C ALA A 20 6.89 10.90 -3.16
N THR A 21 6.02 10.04 -2.62
CA THR A 21 5.23 10.31 -1.41
C THR A 21 5.79 9.64 -0.16
N PHE A 22 6.60 8.59 -0.33
CA PHE A 22 7.23 7.85 0.76
C PHE A 22 8.41 8.59 1.38
N LEU A 23 9.30 9.18 0.56
CA LEU A 23 10.48 9.88 1.07
C LEU A 23 10.12 11.14 1.88
N PRO A 24 9.19 12.02 1.44
CA PRO A 24 8.75 13.15 2.25
C PRO A 24 8.13 12.70 3.58
N ALA A 25 7.23 11.71 3.54
CA ALA A 25 6.58 11.18 4.74
C ALA A 25 7.59 10.56 5.72
N LEU A 26 8.62 9.88 5.21
CA LEU A 26 9.70 9.34 6.05
C LEU A 26 10.56 10.47 6.65
N PHE A 27 10.88 11.50 5.87
CA PHE A 27 11.67 12.64 6.34
C PHE A 27 10.94 13.44 7.42
N GLU A 28 9.62 13.61 7.31
CA GLU A 28 8.81 14.30 8.32
C GLU A 28 8.89 13.65 9.72
N GLN A 29 9.13 12.34 9.77
CA GLN A 29 9.34 11.60 11.03
C GLN A 29 10.76 11.80 11.60
N GLU A 30 11.74 12.17 10.77
CA GLU A 30 13.15 12.33 11.13
C GLU A 30 13.48 13.79 11.53
N LYS A 31 12.93 14.23 12.66
CA LYS A 31 12.95 15.64 13.10
C LYS A 31 14.34 16.22 13.38
N ASP A 32 15.35 15.38 13.56
CA ASP A 32 16.70 15.79 13.96
C ASP A 32 17.71 15.83 12.80
N LEU A 33 17.29 15.48 11.58
CA LEU A 33 18.17 15.41 10.40
C LEU A 33 17.89 16.55 9.43
N SER A 34 18.95 17.10 8.82
CA SER A 34 18.79 17.86 7.57
C SER A 34 18.45 16.91 6.43
N TYR A 35 17.85 17.43 5.35
CA TYR A 35 17.55 16.61 4.17
C TYR A 35 18.80 15.90 3.61
N ASP A 36 19.96 16.59 3.57
CA ASP A 36 21.21 15.99 3.11
C ASP A 36 21.69 14.83 3.99
N GLN A 37 21.47 14.92 5.31
CA GLN A 37 21.79 13.85 6.26
C GLN A 37 20.80 12.69 6.15
N PHE A 38 19.53 12.99 5.96
CA PHE A 38 18.47 12.01 5.78
C PHE A 38 18.68 11.18 4.50
N ILE A 39 18.96 11.85 3.39
CA ILE A 39 19.07 11.16 2.09
C ILE A 39 20.37 10.37 1.99
N ASP A 40 21.42 10.72 2.74
CA ASP A 40 22.68 9.98 2.88
C ASP A 40 23.26 9.47 1.54
N GLY A 41 23.27 10.35 0.52
CA GLY A 41 23.78 10.03 -0.81
C GLY A 41 22.90 9.08 -1.66
N ILE A 42 21.72 8.68 -1.17
CA ILE A 42 20.72 7.97 -1.95
C ILE A 42 20.25 8.89 -3.09
N THR A 43 20.18 8.34 -4.31
CA THR A 43 19.55 9.03 -5.44
C THR A 43 18.11 8.54 -5.57
N PRO A 44 17.07 9.34 -5.27
CA PRO A 44 15.67 8.89 -5.30
C PRO A 44 15.27 8.23 -6.62
N HIS A 45 15.73 8.78 -7.76
CA HIS A 45 15.51 8.22 -9.09
C HIS A 45 16.01 6.79 -9.31
N LYS A 46 16.90 6.29 -8.45
CA LYS A 46 17.44 4.93 -8.51
C LYS A 46 16.72 3.95 -7.60
N LEU A 47 15.80 4.42 -6.74
CA LEU A 47 15.05 3.54 -5.85
C LEU A 47 14.12 2.65 -6.66
N ARG A 48 14.18 1.34 -6.39
CA ARG A 48 13.32 0.33 -6.98
C ARG A 48 12.89 -0.66 -5.91
N TRP A 49 11.58 -0.78 -5.69
CA TRP A 49 11.03 -1.82 -4.84
C TRP A 49 11.26 -3.21 -5.45
N SER A 50 11.29 -3.32 -6.79
CA SER A 50 11.59 -4.60 -7.46
C SER A 50 12.98 -5.14 -7.09
N GLU A 51 13.96 -4.28 -6.83
CA GLU A 51 15.28 -4.70 -6.37
C GLU A 51 15.23 -5.26 -4.94
N MET A 52 14.51 -4.61 -4.03
CA MET A 52 14.28 -5.11 -2.68
C MET A 52 13.54 -6.46 -2.73
N ILE A 53 12.45 -6.54 -3.48
CA ILE A 53 11.66 -7.77 -3.65
C ILE A 53 12.53 -8.88 -4.25
N ALA A 54 13.34 -8.59 -5.26
CA ALA A 54 14.26 -9.58 -5.85
C ALA A 54 15.30 -10.07 -4.82
N ARG A 55 15.79 -9.21 -3.93
CA ARG A 55 16.67 -9.62 -2.82
C ARG A 55 15.95 -10.54 -1.84
N ILE A 56 14.71 -10.23 -1.46
CA ILE A 56 13.88 -11.09 -0.60
C ILE A 56 13.68 -12.45 -1.26
N ARG A 57 13.25 -12.49 -2.53
CA ARG A 57 13.04 -13.72 -3.31
C ARG A 57 14.32 -14.55 -3.44
N ARG A 58 15.49 -13.92 -3.62
CA ARG A 58 16.78 -14.62 -3.71
C ARG A 58 17.17 -15.25 -2.38
N ALA A 59 16.96 -14.53 -1.28
CA ALA A 59 17.25 -15.04 0.05
C ALA A 59 16.28 -16.15 0.47
N LEU A 60 15.01 -16.05 0.07
CA LEU A 60 13.91 -16.90 0.54
C LEU A 60 13.05 -17.42 -0.64
N PRO A 61 13.62 -18.22 -1.57
CA PRO A 61 12.98 -18.56 -2.84
C PRO A 61 11.73 -19.43 -2.72
N LYS A 62 11.50 -20.07 -1.57
CA LYS A 62 10.37 -20.96 -1.32
C LYS A 62 9.28 -20.34 -0.44
N VAL A 63 9.54 -19.16 0.14
CA VAL A 63 8.59 -18.48 1.03
C VAL A 63 7.61 -17.67 0.17
N PRO A 64 6.29 -17.80 0.33
CA PRO A 64 5.34 -16.94 -0.38
C PRO A 64 5.58 -15.46 -0.08
N LEU A 65 5.41 -14.60 -1.09
CA LEU A 65 5.53 -13.15 -0.94
C LEU A 65 4.34 -12.49 -1.65
N THR A 66 3.49 -11.84 -0.86
CA THR A 66 2.36 -11.05 -1.33
C THR A 66 2.71 -9.57 -1.27
N VAL A 67 2.46 -8.83 -2.34
CA VAL A 67 2.81 -7.41 -2.49
C VAL A 67 1.60 -6.63 -3.00
N TRP A 68 1.47 -5.37 -2.58
CA TRP A 68 0.47 -4.43 -3.09
C TRP A 68 0.98 -3.00 -2.98
N CYS A 69 0.36 -2.08 -3.72
CA CYS A 69 0.59 -0.64 -3.58
C CYS A 69 -0.16 -0.11 -2.35
N ASP A 70 0.53 0.62 -1.47
CA ASP A 70 -0.03 1.22 -0.27
C ASP A 70 -1.18 2.18 -0.61
N GLU A 71 -1.06 2.87 -1.75
CA GLU A 71 -2.06 3.78 -2.31
C GLU A 71 -3.40 3.09 -2.60
N ASP A 72 -3.35 1.80 -2.95
CA ASP A 72 -4.54 1.01 -3.27
C ASP A 72 -5.20 0.41 -2.03
N THR A 73 -4.50 0.41 -0.88
CA THR A 73 -4.94 -0.26 0.35
C THR A 73 -6.38 0.09 0.73
N PRO A 74 -6.85 1.36 0.69
CA PRO A 74 -8.24 1.68 0.98
C PRO A 74 -9.27 0.91 0.14
N LEU A 75 -8.94 0.59 -1.11
CA LEU A 75 -9.81 -0.14 -2.02
C LEU A 75 -9.72 -1.65 -1.78
N ILE A 76 -8.51 -2.18 -1.58
CA ILE A 76 -8.26 -3.64 -1.47
C ILE A 76 -8.14 -4.16 -0.03
N TRP A 77 -8.43 -3.34 0.97
CA TRP A 77 -8.24 -3.70 2.37
C TRP A 77 -8.86 -5.04 2.79
N PRO A 78 -10.08 -5.42 2.36
CA PRO A 78 -10.62 -6.74 2.67
C PRO A 78 -9.74 -7.89 2.16
N ASP A 79 -9.08 -7.72 1.02
CA ASP A 79 -8.17 -8.70 0.43
C ASP A 79 -6.81 -8.72 1.13
N VAL A 80 -6.28 -7.54 1.49
CA VAL A 80 -5.04 -7.39 2.28
C VAL A 80 -5.22 -8.03 3.65
N LEU A 81 -6.30 -7.69 4.36
CA LEU A 81 -6.62 -8.23 5.68
C LEU A 81 -6.74 -9.75 5.62
N ARG A 82 -7.38 -10.30 4.58
CA ARG A 82 -7.50 -11.74 4.37
C ARG A 82 -6.17 -12.42 4.10
N ALA A 83 -5.31 -11.81 3.26
CA ALA A 83 -3.98 -12.33 2.99
C ALA A 83 -3.15 -12.40 4.28
N VAL A 84 -3.18 -11.35 5.09
CA VAL A 84 -2.39 -11.25 6.32
C VAL A 84 -2.95 -12.11 7.47
N ALA A 85 -4.28 -12.28 7.55
CA ALA A 85 -4.91 -12.97 8.68
C ALA A 85 -4.71 -14.50 8.70
N GLY A 86 -4.40 -15.13 7.55
CA GLY A 86 -4.15 -16.58 7.47
C GLY A 86 -5.38 -17.45 7.80
N HIS A 87 -6.59 -16.88 7.71
CA HIS A 87 -7.85 -17.60 7.92
C HIS A 87 -8.38 -18.25 6.64
N MET A 88 -9.38 -19.13 6.80
CA MET A 88 -10.06 -19.74 5.65
C MET A 88 -10.80 -18.66 4.84
N PRO A 89 -10.92 -18.79 3.50
CA PRO A 89 -11.57 -17.77 2.66
C PRO A 89 -13.02 -17.41 3.06
N GLU A 90 -13.70 -18.31 3.75
CA GLU A 90 -15.09 -18.20 4.20
C GLU A 90 -15.21 -17.55 5.57
N THR A 91 -14.10 -17.33 6.26
CA THR A 91 -14.07 -16.61 7.53
C THR A 91 -14.47 -15.17 7.29
N MET A 92 -15.57 -14.76 7.92
CA MET A 92 -15.96 -13.35 7.99
C MET A 92 -14.96 -12.62 8.89
N LEU A 93 -14.43 -11.51 8.38
CA LEU A 93 -13.47 -10.67 9.10
C LEU A 93 -14.18 -9.38 9.51
N ASP A 94 -14.03 -9.02 10.78
CA ASP A 94 -14.41 -7.70 11.27
C ASP A 94 -13.38 -6.64 10.85
N GLY A 95 -13.74 -5.36 10.89
CA GLY A 95 -12.82 -4.26 10.58
C GLY A 95 -12.46 -4.08 9.09
N THR A 96 -13.26 -4.66 8.19
CA THR A 96 -13.05 -4.57 6.73
C THR A 96 -13.25 -3.17 6.14
N LEU A 97 -13.67 -2.20 6.96
CA LEU A 97 -13.80 -0.79 6.60
C LEU A 97 -12.92 0.13 7.45
N ASP A 98 -12.20 -0.40 8.44
CA ASP A 98 -11.51 0.42 9.45
C ASP A 98 -10.45 1.33 8.82
N ILE A 99 -9.79 0.86 7.76
CA ILE A 99 -8.80 1.63 6.99
C ILE A 99 -9.36 2.93 6.40
N LEU A 100 -10.68 3.02 6.20
CA LEU A 100 -11.34 4.18 5.60
C LEU A 100 -11.61 5.27 6.65
N SER A 101 -11.71 4.91 7.93
CA SER A 101 -12.02 5.84 9.01
C SER A 101 -11.11 7.07 9.11
N PRO A 102 -9.77 6.96 8.97
CA PRO A 102 -8.88 8.13 9.01
C PRO A 102 -8.97 9.01 7.76
N ILE A 103 -9.37 8.46 6.61
CA ILE A 103 -9.33 9.16 5.31
C ILE A 103 -10.72 9.53 4.77
N MET A 104 -11.79 9.21 5.50
CA MET A 104 -13.17 9.48 5.11
C MET A 104 -13.90 10.21 6.24
N SER A 105 -14.69 11.22 5.87
CA SER A 105 -15.52 11.94 6.83
C SER A 105 -16.46 10.99 7.60
N LYS A 106 -16.80 11.36 8.84
CA LYS A 106 -17.75 10.60 9.68
C LYS A 106 -19.10 10.39 8.99
N GLU A 107 -19.56 11.39 8.23
CA GLU A 107 -20.79 11.30 7.43
C GLU A 107 -20.63 10.26 6.31
N GLY A 108 -19.52 10.29 5.58
CA GLY A 108 -19.18 9.31 4.56
C GLY A 108 -19.19 7.89 5.11
N MET A 109 -18.51 7.66 6.24
CA MET A 109 -18.46 6.35 6.90
C MET A 109 -19.84 5.82 7.29
N THR A 110 -20.70 6.69 7.84
CA THR A 110 -22.07 6.31 8.21
C THR A 110 -22.86 5.90 6.97
N ARG A 111 -22.83 6.73 5.92
CA ARG A 111 -23.56 6.47 4.66
C ARG A 111 -23.04 5.23 3.94
N LEU A 112 -21.72 4.99 3.94
CA LEU A 112 -21.11 3.81 3.32
C LEU A 112 -21.58 2.54 4.03
N THR A 113 -21.55 2.53 5.36
CA THR A 113 -21.97 1.39 6.17
C THR A 113 -23.46 1.08 5.94
N ASP A 114 -24.32 2.09 5.97
CA ASP A 114 -25.75 1.94 5.69
C ASP A 114 -26.01 1.43 4.26
N TYR A 115 -25.24 1.92 3.29
CA TYR A 115 -25.34 1.49 1.90
C TYR A 115 -24.95 0.03 1.75
N LEU A 116 -23.82 -0.41 2.31
CA LEU A 116 -23.37 -1.80 2.24
C LEU A 116 -24.31 -2.76 2.98
N HIS A 117 -24.91 -2.34 4.10
CA HIS A 117 -25.92 -3.11 4.81
C HIS A 117 -27.21 -3.30 3.99
N SER A 118 -27.67 -2.24 3.31
CA SER A 118 -28.88 -2.29 2.47
C SER A 118 -28.65 -2.93 1.10
N HIS A 119 -27.42 -2.90 0.60
CA HIS A 119 -27.01 -3.37 -0.73
C HIS A 119 -25.73 -4.20 -0.63
N ALA A 120 -25.82 -5.35 0.05
CA ALA A 120 -24.68 -6.24 0.25
C ALA A 120 -24.01 -6.61 -1.09
N PRO A 121 -22.73 -6.26 -1.30
CA PRO A 121 -22.03 -6.58 -2.53
C PRO A 121 -21.86 -8.10 -2.68
N GLN A 122 -22.00 -8.59 -3.91
CA GLN A 122 -21.88 -10.02 -4.22
C GLN A 122 -20.46 -10.42 -4.61
N THR A 123 -19.61 -9.44 -4.91
CA THR A 123 -18.21 -9.64 -5.32
C THR A 123 -17.32 -8.56 -4.74
N SER A 124 -16.03 -8.87 -4.53
CA SER A 124 -15.03 -7.89 -4.09
C SER A 124 -14.97 -6.70 -5.06
N SER A 125 -15.01 -6.93 -6.38
CA SER A 125 -15.03 -5.85 -7.38
C SER A 125 -16.24 -4.92 -7.24
N GLN A 126 -17.42 -5.45 -6.88
CA GLN A 126 -18.58 -4.59 -6.59
C GLN A 126 -18.35 -3.75 -5.33
N GLN A 127 -17.83 -4.36 -4.26
CA GLN A 127 -17.51 -3.64 -3.02
C GLN A 127 -16.49 -2.53 -3.27
N ARG A 128 -15.41 -2.82 -3.99
CA ARG A 128 -14.36 -1.84 -4.36
C ARG A 128 -14.94 -0.65 -5.12
N ARG A 129 -15.82 -0.88 -6.10
CA ARG A 129 -16.50 0.20 -6.84
C ARG A 129 -17.39 1.07 -5.93
N VAL A 130 -18.05 0.47 -4.96
CA VAL A 130 -18.84 1.23 -3.97
C VAL A 130 -17.90 2.08 -3.11
N VAL A 131 -16.85 1.50 -2.55
CA VAL A 131 -15.86 2.22 -1.73
C VAL A 131 -15.23 3.38 -2.52
N ALA A 132 -14.81 3.15 -3.76
CA ALA A 132 -14.26 4.19 -4.64
C ALA A 132 -15.25 5.35 -4.85
N ALA A 133 -16.53 5.07 -5.12
CA ALA A 133 -17.55 6.10 -5.29
C ALA A 133 -17.83 6.90 -4.01
N PHE A 134 -17.63 6.30 -2.84
CA PHE A 134 -17.75 7.00 -1.56
C PHE A 134 -16.52 7.84 -1.25
N LEU A 135 -15.31 7.34 -1.54
CA LEU A 135 -14.08 8.11 -1.39
C LEU A 135 -14.11 9.35 -2.30
N ASP A 136 -14.53 9.24 -3.56
CA ASP A 136 -14.68 10.36 -4.50
C ASP A 136 -15.52 11.54 -3.93
N LYS A 137 -16.46 11.24 -3.02
CA LYS A 137 -17.38 12.24 -2.46
C LYS A 137 -17.08 12.65 -1.03
N TYR A 138 -16.51 11.75 -0.24
CA TYR A 138 -16.43 11.89 1.22
C TYR A 138 -15.03 11.72 1.78
N ALA A 139 -14.01 11.57 0.92
CA ALA A 139 -12.62 11.60 1.31
C ALA A 139 -12.27 12.90 2.03
N LEU A 140 -11.30 12.78 2.94
CA LEU A 140 -10.62 13.88 3.58
C LEU A 140 -9.32 14.08 2.81
N ASP A 141 -9.32 14.98 1.83
CA ASP A 141 -8.20 15.16 0.89
C ASP A 141 -6.90 15.46 1.65
N ASP A 142 -6.96 16.21 2.74
CA ASP A 142 -5.84 16.51 3.64
C ASP A 142 -5.24 15.29 4.36
N GLN A 143 -5.99 14.18 4.43
CA GLN A 143 -5.53 12.92 5.02
C GLN A 143 -5.02 11.92 3.96
N ILE A 144 -5.22 12.22 2.67
CA ILE A 144 -4.80 11.37 1.54
C ILE A 144 -3.62 12.01 0.81
N GLU A 145 -3.66 13.33 0.62
CA GLU A 145 -2.58 14.08 0.00
C GLU A 145 -1.40 14.22 0.95
N VAL A 146 -0.21 13.99 0.40
CA VAL A 146 1.06 14.12 1.12
C VAL A 146 1.69 15.43 0.70
N GLU A 147 2.05 16.27 1.67
CA GLU A 147 2.82 17.48 1.37
C GLU A 147 4.21 17.09 0.88
N LEU A 148 4.51 17.43 -0.38
CA LEU A 148 5.76 17.09 -1.06
C LEU A 148 6.77 18.24 -0.94
N ASP A 149 7.04 18.71 0.29
CA ASP A 149 7.98 19.81 0.52
C ASP A 149 9.38 19.29 0.89
N LEU A 150 10.05 18.65 -0.07
CA LEU A 150 11.45 18.27 0.07
C LEU A 150 12.36 19.29 -0.64
N PRO A 151 13.49 19.69 -0.01
CA PRO A 151 14.43 20.62 -0.63
C PRO A 151 14.92 20.15 -2.01
N GLY A 152 14.68 20.98 -3.03
CA GLY A 152 15.12 20.71 -4.40
C GLY A 152 14.21 19.79 -5.20
N TRP A 153 13.02 19.45 -4.68
CA TRP A 153 12.00 18.72 -5.42
C TRP A 153 11.01 19.71 -6.03
N ASP A 154 10.83 19.63 -7.34
CA ASP A 154 9.76 20.31 -8.05
C ASP A 154 8.72 19.29 -8.54
N GLU A 155 7.68 19.80 -9.20
CA GLU A 155 6.61 18.99 -9.77
C GLU A 155 7.15 18.00 -10.82
N GLU A 156 8.09 18.44 -11.66
CA GLU A 156 8.71 17.59 -12.69
C GLU A 156 9.50 16.42 -12.09
N TYR A 157 10.26 16.69 -11.02
CA TYR A 157 11.01 15.68 -10.28
C TYR A 157 10.07 14.66 -9.64
N THR A 158 9.00 15.13 -9.00
CA THR A 158 7.97 14.29 -8.39
C THR A 158 7.29 13.39 -9.43
N GLU A 159 6.84 13.98 -10.54
CA GLU A 159 6.21 13.25 -11.65
C GLU A 159 7.15 12.19 -12.22
N THR A 160 8.44 12.52 -12.38
CA THR A 160 9.46 11.56 -12.84
C THR A 160 9.61 10.38 -11.89
N LEU A 161 9.61 10.62 -10.57
CA LEU A 161 9.66 9.54 -9.58
C LEU A 161 8.41 8.67 -9.60
N THR A 162 7.23 9.27 -9.77
CA THR A 162 5.96 8.54 -9.91
C THR A 162 5.98 7.63 -11.14
N GLN A 163 6.38 8.14 -12.31
CA GLN A 163 6.49 7.32 -13.53
C GLN A 163 7.48 6.16 -13.36
N ILE A 164 8.61 6.42 -12.70
CA ILE A 164 9.59 5.38 -12.36
C ILE A 164 8.96 4.30 -11.47
N TYR A 165 8.18 4.71 -10.46
CA TYR A 165 7.47 3.80 -9.58
C TYR A 165 6.43 2.97 -10.33
N ASP A 166 5.61 3.58 -11.18
CA ASP A 166 4.59 2.89 -11.96
C ASP A 166 5.19 1.81 -12.86
N HIS A 167 6.31 2.13 -13.53
CA HIS A 167 7.07 1.14 -14.29
C HIS A 167 7.62 0.01 -13.42
N ASP A 168 8.05 0.31 -12.20
CA ASP A 168 8.53 -0.70 -11.26
C ASP A 168 7.39 -1.58 -10.73
N VAL A 169 6.20 -1.03 -10.51
CA VAL A 169 4.99 -1.77 -10.13
C VAL A 169 4.64 -2.81 -11.19
N VAL A 170 4.61 -2.41 -12.47
CA VAL A 170 4.36 -3.35 -13.59
C VAL A 170 5.38 -4.48 -13.58
N ARG A 171 6.66 -4.15 -13.39
CA ARG A 171 7.74 -5.13 -13.29
C ARG A 171 7.51 -6.09 -12.11
N ILE A 172 7.10 -5.59 -10.95
CA ILE A 172 6.86 -6.38 -9.74
C ILE A 172 5.69 -7.35 -9.94
N ALA A 173 4.61 -6.89 -10.56
CA ALA A 173 3.44 -7.72 -10.84
C ALA A 173 3.78 -8.94 -11.73
N GLU A 174 4.79 -8.82 -12.60
CA GLU A 174 5.28 -9.89 -13.47
C GLU A 174 6.35 -10.79 -12.81
N MET A 175 6.81 -10.48 -11.59
CA MET A 175 7.87 -11.23 -10.93
C MET A 175 7.43 -12.64 -10.52
N LYS A 176 8.20 -13.65 -10.94
CA LYS A 176 7.95 -15.04 -10.53
C LYS A 176 8.04 -15.21 -9.01
N GLY A 177 6.98 -15.79 -8.44
CA GLY A 177 6.90 -16.07 -7.00
C GLY A 177 6.51 -14.85 -6.17
N VAL A 178 5.98 -13.80 -6.81
CA VAL A 178 5.26 -12.71 -6.18
C VAL A 178 3.78 -12.88 -6.48
N THR A 179 2.94 -12.78 -5.46
CA THR A 179 1.50 -12.57 -5.61
C THR A 179 1.27 -11.08 -5.49
N PHE A 180 0.77 -10.44 -6.54
CA PHE A 180 0.50 -9.00 -6.52
C PHE A 180 -1.01 -8.75 -6.38
N LEU A 181 -1.42 -8.02 -5.34
CA LEU A 181 -2.82 -7.64 -5.16
C LEU A 181 -3.10 -6.33 -5.90
N THR A 182 -4.20 -6.31 -6.65
CA THR A 182 -4.64 -5.13 -7.40
C THR A 182 -6.08 -4.75 -7.01
N PRO A 183 -6.44 -3.47 -7.16
CA PRO A 183 -7.84 -3.01 -7.14
C PRO A 183 -8.77 -3.80 -8.07
#